data_AF-A0A559S0A1-F1
#
_entry.id   AF-A0A559S0A1-F1
#
_cell.length_a   1.000
_cell.length_b   1.000
_cell.length_c   1.000
_cell.angle_alpha   90.00
_cell.angle_beta   90.00
_cell.angle_gamma   90.00
#
_symmetry.space_group_name_H-M   'P 1'
#
loop_
_entity.id
_entity.type
_entity.pdbx_description
1 polymer ?
#
loop_
_entity_poly.entity_id
_entity_poly.type
_entity_poly.pdbx_seq_one_letter_code
_entity_poly.pdbx_strand_id
1 'polypeptide(L)'
;MKRNVTYLVILSIMISSCSAKKEIAQNFNENFHISQFISKIDGEKQILNELVFGTNYIKKPTDIQKALYDKFGKWNTKTYIKNTNEPILIWENISLFDHLDSKFTIASYGGISLNKKVASVIILNKNRADILSEKSPIRNQVAYEFSKLLRNKKSSNEFLNIYLSEFHPNIKDKSIYVYGTNYKRFDYINARKGNFDLPAKTIVYTYDNYGFNINENTNY
;
A
#
# COMPACT_ATOMS: atom_id res chain seq x y z
N MET A 1 27.01 12.68 -71.66
CA MET A 1 27.10 13.48 -70.42
C MET A 1 26.64 12.62 -69.25
N LYS A 2 27.42 12.53 -68.15
CA LYS A 2 27.03 11.76 -66.95
C LYS A 2 26.06 12.59 -66.09
N ARG A 3 24.96 12.00 -65.61
CA ARG A 3 24.22 12.49 -64.43
C ARG A 3 24.16 11.38 -63.39
N ASN A 4 25.19 11.32 -62.55
CA ASN A 4 25.10 10.63 -61.27
C ASN A 4 24.41 11.60 -60.30
N VAL A 5 23.19 11.29 -59.87
CA VAL A 5 22.58 11.92 -58.69
C VAL A 5 21.91 10.81 -57.88
N THR A 6 22.70 10.20 -57.02
CA THR A 6 22.21 9.27 -55.99
C THR A 6 21.65 10.10 -54.86
N TYR A 7 20.32 10.18 -54.73
CA TYR A 7 19.70 10.56 -53.46
C TYR A 7 18.92 9.36 -52.90
N LEU A 8 19.42 8.88 -51.76
CA LEU A 8 18.74 7.93 -50.89
C LEU A 8 17.40 8.51 -50.46
N VAL A 9 16.33 8.14 -51.19
CA VAL A 9 14.98 8.24 -50.64
C VAL A 9 14.89 7.18 -49.55
N ILE A 10 15.20 7.58 -48.32
CA ILE A 10 14.90 6.81 -47.12
C ILE A 10 13.37 6.82 -47.00
N LEU A 11 12.75 5.89 -47.73
CA LEU A 11 11.31 5.74 -47.79
C LEU A 11 10.81 5.38 -46.40
N SER A 12 10.17 6.35 -45.79
CA SER A 12 9.47 6.31 -44.52
C SER A 12 8.82 4.96 -44.23
N ILE A 13 9.54 4.08 -43.53
CA ILE A 13 8.91 3.01 -42.77
C ILE A 13 8.28 3.68 -41.56
N MET A 14 7.11 4.30 -41.79
CA MET A 14 6.15 4.61 -40.74
C MET A 14 5.67 3.28 -40.18
N ILE A 15 6.47 2.71 -39.27
CA ILE A 15 6.02 1.64 -38.41
C ILE A 15 4.96 2.29 -37.53
N SER A 16 3.71 2.18 -37.95
CA SER A 16 2.54 2.41 -37.12
C SER A 16 2.49 1.32 -36.05
N SER A 17 3.45 1.41 -35.12
CA SER A 17 3.43 0.67 -33.87
C SER A 17 2.15 1.03 -33.16
N CYS A 18 1.21 0.10 -33.27
CA CYS A 18 -0.04 0.04 -32.56
C CYS A 18 0.09 0.68 -31.18
N SER A 19 -0.69 1.75 -30.93
CA SER A 19 -1.01 2.21 -29.58
C SER A 19 -1.96 1.20 -28.92
N ALA A 20 -1.54 -0.06 -28.86
CA ALA A 20 -1.89 -0.90 -27.74
C ALA A 20 -1.47 -0.10 -26.50
N LYS A 21 -2.43 0.21 -25.62
CA LYS A 21 -2.11 0.65 -24.27
C LYS A 21 -1.30 -0.47 -23.65
N LYS A 22 0.02 -0.36 -23.76
CA LYS A 22 0.90 -1.46 -23.40
C LYS A 22 0.80 -1.56 -21.89
N GLU A 23 0.22 -2.66 -21.44
CA GLU A 23 -0.02 -2.97 -20.04
C GLU A 23 1.31 -3.41 -19.41
N ILE A 24 2.29 -2.48 -19.34
CA ILE A 24 3.69 -2.74 -18.96
C ILE A 24 3.81 -2.92 -17.45
N ALA A 25 3.21 -3.99 -16.93
CA ALA A 25 3.75 -4.89 -15.93
C ALA A 25 2.75 -6.03 -15.58
N GLN A 26 1.94 -6.52 -16.53
CA GLN A 26 1.31 -7.84 -16.38
C GLN A 26 2.39 -8.94 -16.46
N ASN A 27 3.11 -9.15 -15.36
CA ASN A 27 3.74 -10.41 -14.98
C ASN A 27 4.19 -10.40 -13.50
N PHE A 28 3.40 -9.76 -12.63
CA PHE A 28 3.37 -10.18 -11.24
C PHE A 28 2.54 -11.45 -11.17
N ASN A 29 3.22 -12.60 -11.06
CA ASN A 29 2.56 -13.88 -10.77
C ASN A 29 1.66 -13.65 -9.53
N GLU A 30 0.38 -13.97 -9.68
CA GLU A 30 -0.74 -13.32 -8.98
C GLU A 30 -0.55 -13.27 -7.45
N ASN A 31 -1.16 -12.26 -6.78
CA ASN A 31 -1.53 -12.17 -5.33
C ASN A 31 -1.17 -10.86 -4.60
N PHE A 32 -0.49 -9.90 -5.25
CA PHE A 32 -0.38 -8.52 -4.76
C PHE A 32 -0.51 -7.52 -5.91
N HIS A 33 -0.95 -6.29 -5.61
CA HIS A 33 -1.20 -5.25 -6.61
C HIS A 33 -0.93 -3.85 -6.04
N ILE A 34 -0.86 -2.84 -6.92
CA ILE A 34 -0.81 -1.44 -6.49
C ILE A 34 -2.22 -0.84 -6.63
N SER A 35 -2.67 -0.09 -5.63
CA SER A 35 -3.96 0.59 -5.60
C SER A 35 -3.82 2.03 -5.13
N GLN A 36 -4.88 2.83 -5.28
CA GLN A 36 -4.89 4.21 -4.79
C GLN A 36 -5.43 4.29 -3.36
N PHE A 37 -4.68 4.97 -2.50
CA PHE A 37 -5.05 5.37 -1.16
C PHE A 37 -5.36 6.87 -1.15
N ILE A 38 -6.51 7.26 -0.63
CA ILE A 38 -6.93 8.67 -0.55
C ILE A 38 -6.73 9.16 0.88
N SER A 39 -5.97 10.23 1.04
CA SER A 39 -5.74 10.95 2.29
C SER A 39 -6.34 12.35 2.20
N LYS A 40 -6.54 12.99 3.34
CA LYS A 40 -6.61 14.45 3.44
C LYS A 40 -5.51 14.94 4.37
N ILE A 41 -4.73 15.93 3.97
CA ILE A 41 -3.72 16.59 4.80
C ILE A 41 -4.04 18.09 4.76
N ASP A 42 -4.14 18.73 5.92
CA ASP A 42 -4.52 20.16 6.05
C ASP A 42 -5.84 20.52 5.32
N GLY A 43 -6.75 19.54 5.19
CA GLY A 43 -8.02 19.65 4.46
C GLY A 43 -7.92 19.32 2.95
N GLU A 44 -6.73 19.35 2.36
CA GLU A 44 -6.50 19.04 0.95
C GLU A 44 -6.48 17.54 0.67
N LYS A 45 -7.15 17.10 -0.40
CA LYS A 45 -7.16 15.70 -0.82
C LYS A 45 -5.81 15.32 -1.44
N GLN A 46 -5.12 14.35 -0.86
CA GLN A 46 -3.96 13.70 -1.45
C GLN A 46 -4.31 12.31 -1.97
N ILE A 47 -3.72 11.93 -3.11
CA ILE A 47 -3.82 10.58 -3.67
C ILE A 47 -2.43 9.98 -3.67
N LEU A 48 -2.27 8.88 -2.93
CA LEU A 48 -1.04 8.10 -2.81
C LEU A 48 -1.28 6.71 -3.41
N ASN A 49 -0.22 6.02 -3.78
CA ASN A 49 -0.26 4.63 -4.18
C ASN A 49 0.13 3.75 -2.99
N GLU A 50 -0.63 2.66 -2.81
CA GLU A 50 -0.35 1.60 -1.84
C GLU A 50 -0.04 0.29 -2.56
N LEU A 51 0.85 -0.51 -1.98
CA LEU A 51 1.13 -1.89 -2.40
C LEU A 51 0.38 -2.83 -1.47
N VAL A 52 -0.53 -3.62 -2.05
CA VAL A 52 -1.58 -4.35 -1.36
C VAL A 52 -1.38 -5.86 -1.52
N PHE A 53 -1.20 -6.56 -0.41
CA PHE A 53 -1.02 -8.01 -0.33
C PHE A 53 -2.31 -8.69 0.16
N GLY A 54 -2.85 -9.64 -0.60
CA GLY A 54 -4.09 -10.36 -0.26
C GLY A 54 -3.86 -11.69 0.47
N THR A 55 -4.95 -12.34 0.91
CA THR A 55 -4.99 -13.62 1.66
C THR A 55 -4.03 -14.72 1.17
N ASN A 56 -3.78 -14.80 -0.14
CA ASN A 56 -2.91 -15.83 -0.72
C ASN A 56 -1.40 -15.55 -0.46
N TYR A 57 -1.07 -14.31 -0.08
CA TYR A 57 0.28 -13.85 0.21
C TYR A 57 0.57 -13.72 1.72
N ILE A 58 -0.47 -13.40 2.51
CA ILE A 58 -0.36 -13.14 3.96
C ILE A 58 -1.18 -14.14 4.77
N LYS A 59 -0.59 -14.61 5.88
CA LYS A 59 -1.30 -15.47 6.83
C LYS A 59 -2.18 -14.65 7.78
N LYS A 60 -1.74 -13.46 8.16
CA LYS A 60 -2.42 -12.52 9.08
C LYS A 60 -2.44 -11.10 8.49
N PRO A 61 -3.42 -10.25 8.83
CA PRO A 61 -3.41 -8.84 8.39
C PRO A 61 -2.14 -8.07 8.78
N THR A 62 -1.54 -8.41 9.92
CA THR A 62 -0.33 -7.76 10.44
C THR A 62 1.00 -8.35 9.90
N ASP A 63 0.95 -9.29 8.94
CA ASP A 63 2.16 -9.97 8.41
C ASP A 63 3.20 -8.99 7.84
N ILE A 64 2.78 -7.88 7.23
CA ILE A 64 3.72 -6.91 6.64
C ILE A 64 4.33 -5.99 7.70
N GLN A 65 3.55 -5.57 8.69
CA GLN A 65 4.02 -4.79 9.83
C GLN A 65 5.02 -5.63 10.64
N LYS A 66 4.79 -6.94 10.74
CA LYS A 66 5.76 -7.90 11.27
C LYS A 66 7.05 -7.92 10.43
N ALA A 67 6.95 -8.04 9.11
CA ALA A 67 8.13 -8.09 8.24
C ALA A 67 8.97 -6.80 8.32
N LEU A 68 8.31 -5.64 8.46
CA LEU A 68 8.95 -4.36 8.72
C LEU A 68 9.61 -4.33 10.11
N TYR A 69 8.94 -4.80 11.16
CA TYR A 69 9.54 -4.94 12.49
C TYR A 69 10.77 -5.86 12.48
N ASP A 70 10.68 -7.02 11.83
CA ASP A 70 11.74 -8.03 11.77
C ASP A 70 13.02 -7.50 11.09
N LYS A 71 12.90 -6.53 10.16
CA LYS A 71 14.03 -5.90 9.44
C LYS A 71 14.49 -4.57 10.06
N PHE A 72 13.57 -3.72 10.52
CA PHE A 72 13.85 -2.32 10.90
C PHE A 72 13.60 -2.01 12.39
N GLY A 73 13.12 -2.97 13.18
CA GLY A 73 12.75 -2.76 14.58
C GLY A 73 11.41 -2.04 14.74
N LYS A 74 11.16 -1.49 15.94
CA LYS A 74 9.90 -0.81 16.25
C LYS A 74 9.70 0.43 15.36
N TRP A 75 8.46 0.66 14.96
CA TRP A 75 8.03 1.87 14.24
C TRP A 75 8.36 3.15 15.02
N ASN A 76 8.62 4.23 14.31
CA ASN A 76 8.93 5.55 14.89
C ASN A 76 7.66 6.21 15.43
N THR A 77 6.56 6.13 14.69
CA THR A 77 5.28 6.74 15.05
C THR A 77 4.11 5.94 14.50
N LYS A 78 2.89 6.38 14.82
CA LYS A 78 1.63 5.75 14.43
C LYS A 78 0.53 6.78 14.23
N THR A 79 -0.46 6.41 13.44
CA THR A 79 -1.71 7.16 13.27
C THR A 79 -2.86 6.17 13.06
N TYR A 80 -4.09 6.65 12.94
CA TYR A 80 -5.29 5.81 12.80
C TYR A 80 -6.17 6.32 11.66
N ILE A 81 -6.82 5.40 10.94
CA ILE A 81 -7.92 5.77 10.05
C ILE A 81 -9.13 6.08 10.93
N LYS A 82 -9.86 7.17 10.64
CA LYS A 82 -11.07 7.54 11.38
C LYS A 82 -12.05 6.35 11.47
N ASN A 83 -12.59 6.11 12.66
CA ASN A 83 -13.50 5.00 12.98
C ASN A 83 -12.87 3.59 12.88
N THR A 84 -11.53 3.48 12.88
CA THR A 84 -10.82 2.20 12.97
C THR A 84 -10.02 2.11 14.26
N ASN A 85 -9.90 0.89 14.82
CA ASN A 85 -9.11 0.63 16.03
C ASN A 85 -7.69 0.15 15.70
N GLU A 86 -7.38 -0.07 14.42
CA GLU A 86 -6.10 -0.62 13.99
C GLU A 86 -5.16 0.50 13.54
N PRO A 87 -3.93 0.59 14.10
CA PRO A 87 -2.99 1.64 13.74
C PRO A 87 -2.38 1.43 12.37
N ILE A 88 -2.13 2.55 11.70
CA ILE A 88 -1.13 2.65 10.64
C ILE A 88 0.21 2.94 11.32
N LEU A 89 1.14 2.01 11.18
CA LEU A 89 2.48 2.07 11.77
C LEU A 89 3.46 2.69 10.78
N ILE A 90 4.30 3.61 11.25
CA ILE A 90 5.13 4.46 10.40
C ILE A 90 6.59 4.32 10.81
N TRP A 91 7.41 3.87 9.87
CA TRP A 91 8.86 3.86 9.95
C TRP A 91 9.43 5.00 9.12
N GLU A 92 10.38 5.74 9.67
CA GLU A 92 10.99 6.94 9.08
C GLU A 92 12.49 6.74 8.89
N ASN A 93 13.09 7.46 7.93
CA ASN A 93 14.52 7.43 7.63
C ASN A 93 15.08 6.02 7.30
N ILE A 94 14.26 5.16 6.70
CA ILE A 94 14.63 3.77 6.41
C ILE A 94 15.47 3.65 5.14
N SER A 95 16.64 3.00 5.22
CA SER A 95 17.31 2.44 4.04
C SER A 95 16.60 1.14 3.63
N LEU A 96 15.85 1.19 2.53
CA LEU A 96 15.16 0.01 2.00
C LEU A 96 16.14 -0.94 1.28
N PHE A 97 17.14 -0.35 0.60
CA PHE A 97 18.16 -1.03 -0.20
C PHE A 97 19.55 -0.71 0.35
N ASP A 98 20.38 -1.73 0.54
CA ASP A 98 21.68 -1.57 1.20
C ASP A 98 22.72 -0.82 0.34
N HIS A 99 22.50 -0.78 -0.98
CA HIS A 99 23.36 -0.12 -1.97
C HIS A 99 22.87 1.28 -2.39
N LEU A 100 21.80 1.81 -1.79
CA LEU A 100 21.30 3.17 -2.07
C LEU A 100 21.25 3.98 -0.78
N ASP A 101 21.87 5.16 -0.79
CA ASP A 101 21.76 6.15 0.30
C ASP A 101 20.40 6.89 0.32
N SER A 102 19.38 6.28 -0.31
CA SER A 102 18.01 6.78 -0.31
C SER A 102 17.30 6.34 0.97
N LYS A 103 16.84 7.33 1.74
CA LYS A 103 15.98 7.12 2.90
C LYS A 103 14.50 7.27 2.52
N PHE A 104 13.68 6.42 3.13
CA PHE A 104 12.24 6.31 2.87
C PHE A 104 11.43 6.43 4.17
N THR A 105 10.20 6.91 4.04
CA THR A 105 9.15 6.75 5.04
C THR A 105 8.20 5.65 4.55
N ILE A 106 7.94 4.67 5.41
CA ILE A 106 7.08 3.51 5.14
C ILE A 106 5.92 3.56 6.13
N ALA A 107 4.71 3.78 5.64
CA ALA A 107 3.48 3.65 6.42
C ALA A 107 2.82 2.31 6.11
N SER A 108 2.37 1.57 7.12
CA SER A 108 1.83 0.22 6.92
C SER A 108 0.68 -0.14 7.86
N TYR A 109 -0.33 -0.76 7.28
CA TYR A 109 -1.57 -1.13 7.95
C TYR A 109 -2.13 -2.45 7.38
N GLY A 110 -3.08 -3.05 8.07
CA GLY A 110 -3.70 -4.29 7.62
C GLY A 110 -5.04 -4.53 8.30
N GLY A 111 -5.92 -5.25 7.61
CA GLY A 111 -7.22 -5.63 8.15
C GLY A 111 -7.87 -6.75 7.37
N ILE A 112 -9.19 -6.83 7.51
CA ILE A 112 -10.07 -7.63 6.68
C ILE A 112 -10.66 -6.74 5.58
N SER A 113 -11.11 -7.33 4.48
CA SER A 113 -11.70 -6.66 3.31
C SER A 113 -12.58 -7.66 2.60
N LEU A 114 -13.91 -7.48 2.57
CA LEU A 114 -14.82 -8.46 1.96
C LEU A 114 -14.54 -9.91 2.43
N ASN A 115 -14.34 -10.08 3.74
CA ASN A 115 -13.93 -11.33 4.41
C ASN A 115 -12.55 -11.91 4.00
N LYS A 116 -11.74 -11.19 3.22
CA LYS A 116 -10.35 -11.52 2.86
C LYS A 116 -9.36 -10.73 3.73
N LYS A 117 -8.20 -11.30 4.04
CA LYS A 117 -7.13 -10.59 4.75
C LYS A 117 -6.39 -9.69 3.76
N VAL A 118 -6.09 -8.46 4.18
CA VAL A 118 -5.34 -7.48 3.41
C VAL A 118 -4.26 -6.84 4.28
N ALA A 119 -3.10 -6.62 3.68
CA ALA A 119 -1.98 -5.91 4.28
C ALA A 119 -1.41 -4.92 3.26
N SER A 120 -1.20 -3.68 3.66
CA SER A 120 -0.85 -2.56 2.77
C SER A 120 0.39 -1.81 3.24
N VAL A 121 1.13 -1.25 2.28
CA VAL A 121 2.23 -0.31 2.52
C VAL A 121 2.16 0.89 1.57
N ILE A 122 2.44 2.07 2.09
CA ILE A 122 2.66 3.32 1.36
C ILE A 122 4.11 3.72 1.59
N ILE A 123 4.79 4.15 0.52
CA ILE A 123 6.26 4.32 0.52
C ILE A 123 6.59 5.65 -0.11
N LEU A 124 7.15 6.56 0.69
CA LEU A 124 7.57 7.90 0.28
C LEU A 124 9.09 8.01 0.37
N ASN A 125 9.73 8.78 -0.52
CA ASN A 125 11.14 9.15 -0.33
C ASN A 125 11.30 10.32 0.64
N LYS A 126 12.55 10.73 0.89
CA LYS A 126 12.91 11.91 1.71
C LYS A 126 12.21 13.23 1.31
N ASN A 127 11.78 13.37 0.05
CA ASN A 127 11.04 14.54 -0.45
C ASN A 127 9.51 14.38 -0.33
N ARG A 128 9.03 13.36 0.41
CA ARG A 128 7.63 12.94 0.52
C ARG A 128 6.97 12.53 -0.81
N ALA A 129 7.74 12.29 -1.87
CA ALA A 129 7.21 11.85 -3.15
C ALA A 129 6.90 10.35 -3.15
N ASP A 130 5.76 9.98 -3.74
CA ASP A 130 5.24 8.61 -3.82
C ASP A 130 6.05 7.72 -4.77
N ILE A 131 6.64 6.69 -4.20
CA ILE A 131 7.55 5.75 -4.87
C ILE A 131 6.82 4.56 -5.51
N LEU A 132 5.53 4.37 -5.22
CA LEU A 132 4.67 3.37 -5.85
C LEU A 132 3.89 3.95 -7.05
N SER A 133 4.01 5.26 -7.31
CA SER A 133 3.48 5.92 -8.50
C SER A 133 4.12 5.42 -9.81
N GLU A 134 3.39 5.51 -10.92
CA GLU A 134 3.84 5.06 -12.25
C GLU A 134 5.10 5.79 -12.76
N LYS A 135 5.36 7.00 -12.26
CA LYS A 135 6.53 7.81 -12.63
C LYS A 135 7.80 7.40 -11.87
N SER A 136 7.69 6.56 -10.84
CA SER A 136 8.82 6.12 -10.02
C SER A 136 9.65 5.05 -10.75
N PRO A 137 10.95 5.29 -11.04
CA PRO A 137 11.79 4.33 -11.76
C PRO A 137 12.06 3.05 -10.93
N ILE A 138 11.90 3.11 -9.61
CA ILE A 138 12.14 2.00 -8.69
C ILE A 138 10.86 1.30 -8.22
N ARG A 139 9.67 1.68 -8.74
CA ARG A 139 8.34 1.12 -8.37
C ARG A 139 8.34 -0.40 -8.27
N ASN A 140 8.80 -1.08 -9.33
CA ASN A 140 8.81 -2.54 -9.41
C ASN A 140 9.86 -3.17 -8.50
N GLN A 141 11.02 -2.53 -8.33
CA GLN A 141 12.08 -2.97 -7.42
C GLN A 141 11.60 -2.92 -5.97
N VAL A 142 10.93 -1.83 -5.58
CA VAL A 142 10.30 -1.68 -4.26
C VAL A 142 9.24 -2.75 -4.02
N ALA A 143 8.33 -2.97 -4.99
CA ALA A 143 7.32 -4.01 -4.87
C ALA A 143 7.94 -5.41 -4.70
N TYR A 144 9.01 -5.70 -5.44
CA TYR A 144 9.75 -6.95 -5.33
C TYR A 144 10.46 -7.12 -3.97
N GLU A 145 11.08 -6.07 -3.41
CA GLU A 145 11.68 -6.16 -2.06
C GLU A 145 10.64 -6.43 -0.98
N PHE A 146 9.51 -5.71 -0.97
CA PHE A 146 8.45 -5.99 0.01
C PHE A 146 7.88 -7.40 -0.13
N SER A 147 7.83 -7.93 -1.35
CA SER A 147 7.53 -9.34 -1.62
C SER A 147 8.53 -10.30 -0.94
N LYS A 148 9.84 -9.98 -0.93
CA LYS A 148 10.87 -10.77 -0.23
C LYS A 148 10.72 -10.66 1.29
N LEU A 149 10.50 -9.46 1.83
CA LEU A 149 10.33 -9.23 3.27
C LEU A 149 9.21 -10.12 3.85
N LEU A 150 8.08 -10.20 3.15
CA LEU A 150 6.94 -11.03 3.54
C LEU A 150 7.20 -12.54 3.47
N ARG A 151 8.06 -13.00 2.55
CA ARG A 151 8.50 -14.41 2.47
C ARG A 151 9.53 -14.75 3.56
N ASN A 152 10.42 -13.80 3.87
CA ASN A 152 11.56 -13.99 4.77
C ASN A 152 11.31 -13.50 6.21
N LYS A 153 10.06 -13.20 6.59
CA LYS A 153 9.69 -12.78 7.95
C LYS A 153 10.08 -13.85 8.98
N LYS A 154 10.60 -13.42 10.12
CA LYS A 154 11.07 -14.30 11.21
C LYS A 154 9.88 -15.02 11.84
N SER A 155 10.11 -16.20 12.41
CA SER A 155 9.10 -16.95 13.18
C SER A 155 8.79 -16.34 14.56
N SER A 156 9.65 -15.46 15.07
CA SER A 156 9.50 -14.82 16.40
C SER A 156 8.15 -14.12 16.59
N ASN A 157 7.55 -14.29 17.76
CA ASN A 157 6.32 -13.62 18.19
C ASN A 157 6.55 -12.23 18.82
N GLU A 158 7.80 -11.75 18.87
CA GLU A 158 8.19 -10.48 19.50
C GLU A 158 7.36 -9.27 19.01
N PHE A 159 7.27 -9.08 17.69
CA PHE A 159 6.39 -8.07 17.08
C PHE A 159 4.95 -8.16 17.60
N LEU A 160 4.36 -9.36 17.62
CA LEU A 160 2.97 -9.57 18.02
C LEU A 160 2.78 -9.28 19.51
N ASN A 161 3.76 -9.60 20.35
CA ASN A 161 3.74 -9.25 21.77
C ASN A 161 3.71 -7.73 21.97
N ILE A 162 4.61 -7.00 21.30
CA ILE A 162 4.69 -5.54 21.39
C ILE A 162 3.42 -4.90 20.83
N TYR A 163 3.00 -5.29 19.62
CA TYR A 163 1.80 -4.79 18.96
C TYR A 163 0.54 -4.97 19.81
N LEU A 164 0.31 -6.18 20.35
CA LEU A 164 -0.85 -6.43 21.21
C LEU A 164 -0.77 -5.67 22.53
N SER A 165 0.42 -5.56 23.15
CA SER A 165 0.58 -4.80 24.39
C SER A 165 0.29 -3.30 24.23
N GLU A 166 0.58 -2.72 23.06
CA GLU A 166 0.39 -1.29 22.80
C GLU A 166 -1.02 -0.94 22.29
N PHE A 167 -1.64 -1.81 21.48
CA PHE A 167 -2.89 -1.47 20.78
C PHE A 167 -4.10 -2.28 21.24
N HIS A 168 -3.86 -3.47 21.79
CA HIS A 168 -4.91 -4.40 22.18
C HIS A 168 -4.63 -5.01 23.57
N PRO A 169 -4.29 -4.23 24.61
CA PRO A 169 -3.80 -4.74 25.90
C PRO A 169 -4.80 -5.65 26.63
N ASN A 170 -6.09 -5.53 26.30
CA ASN A 170 -7.17 -6.34 26.85
C ASN A 170 -7.31 -7.73 26.21
N ILE A 171 -6.58 -8.03 25.12
CA ILE A 171 -6.59 -9.35 24.47
C ILE A 171 -5.72 -10.33 25.28
N LYS A 172 -6.40 -11.12 26.12
CA LYS A 172 -5.77 -12.17 26.95
C LYS A 172 -5.27 -13.36 26.12
N ASP A 173 -6.05 -13.81 25.13
CA ASP A 173 -5.64 -14.86 24.19
C ASP A 173 -5.24 -14.26 22.84
N LYS A 174 -3.94 -14.34 22.54
CA LYS A 174 -3.32 -13.82 21.32
C LYS A 174 -3.74 -14.60 20.07
N SER A 175 -4.25 -15.83 20.21
CA SER A 175 -4.73 -16.65 19.10
C SER A 175 -5.96 -16.00 18.43
N ILE A 176 -6.87 -15.45 19.24
CA ILE A 176 -8.11 -14.76 18.80
C ILE A 176 -7.80 -13.61 17.83
N TYR A 177 -6.76 -12.82 18.12
CA TYR A 177 -6.31 -11.75 17.24
C TYR A 177 -5.68 -12.30 15.95
N VAL A 178 -4.86 -13.35 16.07
CA VAL A 178 -4.16 -14.00 14.95
C VAL A 178 -5.12 -14.60 13.91
N TYR A 179 -6.25 -15.14 14.35
CA TYR A 179 -7.26 -15.76 13.48
C TYR A 179 -8.41 -14.80 13.09
N GLY A 180 -8.37 -13.54 13.56
CA GLY A 180 -9.29 -12.49 13.13
C GLY A 180 -10.68 -12.53 13.77
N THR A 181 -10.91 -13.34 14.81
CA THR A 181 -12.24 -13.47 15.45
C THR A 181 -12.62 -12.26 16.30
N ASN A 182 -11.65 -11.45 16.76
CA ASN A 182 -11.89 -10.14 17.40
C ASN A 182 -11.41 -8.94 16.58
N TYR A 183 -11.02 -9.13 15.31
CA TYR A 183 -10.99 -8.00 14.37
C TYR A 183 -12.45 -7.55 14.17
N LYS A 184 -12.93 -6.60 14.99
CA LYS A 184 -14.16 -5.86 14.70
C LYS A 184 -14.03 -5.39 13.27
N ARG A 185 -14.93 -5.90 12.40
CA ARG A 185 -14.84 -5.85 10.93
C ARG A 185 -14.12 -4.58 10.50
N PHE A 186 -12.82 -4.70 10.18
CA PHE A 186 -12.16 -3.68 9.40
C PHE A 186 -12.85 -3.79 8.05
N ASP A 187 -13.83 -2.93 7.81
CA ASP A 187 -14.43 -2.86 6.50
C ASP A 187 -13.46 -2.04 5.67
N TYR A 188 -12.57 -2.69 4.94
CA TYR A 188 -11.62 -2.02 4.05
C TYR A 188 -12.33 -1.12 3.01
N ILE A 189 -13.59 -1.41 2.69
CA ILE A 189 -14.48 -0.51 1.94
C ILE A 189 -14.71 0.81 2.71
N ASN A 190 -14.93 0.75 4.02
CA ASN A 190 -15.05 1.92 4.88
C ASN A 190 -13.69 2.54 5.23
N ALA A 191 -12.58 1.78 5.21
CA ALA A 191 -11.23 2.33 5.33
C ALA A 191 -10.86 3.19 4.11
N ARG A 192 -11.31 2.82 2.89
CA ARG A 192 -11.27 3.68 1.69
C ARG A 192 -12.20 4.90 1.77
N LYS A 193 -13.13 4.93 2.73
CA LYS A 193 -13.99 6.07 3.08
C LYS A 193 -13.54 6.80 4.36
N GLY A 194 -12.42 6.38 4.96
CA GLY A 194 -11.93 6.81 6.26
C GLY A 194 -10.75 7.76 6.12
N ASN A 195 -10.81 8.91 6.78
CA ASN A 195 -9.73 9.90 6.74
C ASN A 195 -8.51 9.46 7.56
N PHE A 196 -7.38 10.08 7.25
CA PHE A 196 -6.03 9.78 7.73
C PHE A 196 -5.26 11.09 7.93
N ASP A 197 -4.37 11.15 8.94
CA ASP A 197 -3.42 12.26 9.15
C ASP A 197 -2.00 11.69 9.39
N LEU A 198 -0.98 12.28 8.76
CA LEU A 198 0.44 12.10 9.09
C LEU A 198 0.93 13.31 9.91
N PRO A 199 1.97 13.17 10.75
CA PRO A 199 2.38 14.25 11.65
C PRO A 199 2.75 15.56 10.90
N ALA A 200 2.42 16.75 11.45
CA ALA A 200 2.28 17.05 12.89
C ALA A 200 1.11 18.01 13.24
N LYS A 201 0.30 17.61 14.25
CA LYS A 201 -0.99 18.21 14.70
C LYS A 201 -2.10 18.16 13.63
N THR A 202 -3.31 17.67 13.97
CA THR A 202 -4.66 18.06 13.45
C THR A 202 -5.77 17.06 13.87
N ILE A 203 -7.05 17.38 13.61
CA ILE A 203 -8.30 16.72 14.01
C ILE A 203 -9.16 16.42 12.75
N VAL A 204 -9.95 15.32 12.71
CA VAL A 204 -10.31 14.63 11.44
C VAL A 204 -11.82 14.26 11.24
N TYR A 205 -12.42 14.53 10.05
CA TYR A 205 -13.84 14.21 9.67
C TYR A 205 -14.12 13.73 8.20
N THR A 206 -14.99 12.72 8.00
CA THR A 206 -15.29 11.95 6.75
C THR A 206 -16.72 12.13 6.17
N TYR A 207 -16.95 12.01 4.85
CA TYR A 207 -18.29 11.84 4.17
C TYR A 207 -18.22 11.24 2.72
N ASP A 208 -19.38 10.89 2.12
CA ASP A 208 -19.65 9.88 1.03
C ASP A 208 -19.79 10.34 -0.47
N ASN A 209 -20.09 9.34 -1.34
CA ASN A 209 -20.60 9.33 -2.74
C ASN A 209 -19.58 9.29 -3.91
N TYR A 210 -19.78 8.54 -5.01
CA TYR A 210 -20.95 7.81 -5.59
C TYR A 210 -20.56 6.35 -5.98
N GLY A 211 -21.41 5.40 -6.45
CA GLY A 211 -22.88 5.33 -6.59
C GLY A 211 -23.34 4.52 -7.84
N PHE A 212 -24.18 3.48 -7.68
CA PHE A 212 -25.00 2.82 -8.74
C PHE A 212 -26.28 2.20 -8.09
N ASN A 213 -27.42 2.25 -8.79
CA ASN A 213 -28.79 2.05 -8.24
C ASN A 213 -29.26 0.59 -8.10
N ILE A 214 -30.15 0.33 -7.12
CA ILE A 214 -31.53 -0.19 -7.37
C ILE A 214 -32.51 0.02 -6.18
N ASN A 215 -33.67 0.60 -6.53
CA ASN A 215 -35.03 0.46 -6.01
C ASN A 215 -35.48 0.94 -4.61
N GLU A 216 -36.73 1.42 -4.65
CA GLU A 216 -37.54 2.04 -3.60
C GLU A 216 -38.32 1.01 -2.75
N ASN A 217 -39.05 1.52 -1.76
CA ASN A 217 -39.91 0.85 -0.75
C ASN A 217 -39.14 0.28 0.47
N THR A 218 -39.60 0.46 1.72
CA THR A 218 -40.91 0.99 2.20
C THR A 218 -40.77 1.70 3.55
N ASN A 219 -41.84 2.38 3.98
CA ASN A 219 -41.97 3.09 5.26
C ASN A 219 -41.90 2.17 6.51
N TYR A 220 -41.59 2.83 7.64
CA TYR A 220 -41.58 2.37 9.05
C TYR A 220 -40.37 1.57 9.53
#